data_AF-A0A6P8J454-F1
#
_entry.id   AF-A0A6P8J454-F1
#
_cell.length_a   1.000
_cell.length_b   1.000
_cell.length_c   1.000
_cell.angle_alpha   90.00
_cell.angle_beta   90.00
_cell.angle_gamma   90.00
#
_symmetry.space_group_name_H-M   'P 1'
#
loop_
_entity.id
_entity.type
_entity.pdbx_description
1 polymer ?
#
loop_
_entity_poly.entity_id
_entity_poly.type
_entity_poly.pdbx_seq_one_letter_code
_entity_poly.pdbx_strand_id
1 'polypeptide(L)'
;MAGTKGIMLFFSIALAAFHLTSSETLTDEKELTLQSMMSSGLQMDPAKDWKNHPLFPLYPIDFPVCKDAEREKKYGLCKDWESKGYCKTMKTMMKKFCPLTCGMCKALAAPACYNSPFGCCWDNSIAFGPNKEGCPPCLDLYPITCPQFKNYCSRQGQNARFIRYHCFNTCGRCAAH
;
A
#
# COMPACT_ATOMS: atom_id res chain seq x y z
N MET A 1 -65.75 -39.32 42.48
CA MET A 1 -65.62 -39.78 41.08
C MET A 1 -64.42 -39.06 40.47
N ALA A 2 -63.49 -39.83 39.86
CA ALA A 2 -62.45 -39.52 38.86
C ALA A 2 -61.96 -38.06 38.69
N GLY A 3 -60.69 -37.71 38.50
CA GLY A 3 -59.48 -38.45 38.13
C GLY A 3 -58.52 -37.51 37.37
N THR A 4 -57.22 -37.85 37.37
CA THR A 4 -56.13 -37.49 36.41
C THR A 4 -55.50 -36.06 36.33
N LYS A 5 -54.28 -35.96 36.90
CA LYS A 5 -52.94 -35.66 36.30
C LYS A 5 -52.73 -34.45 35.36
N GLY A 6 -51.69 -33.65 35.66
CA GLY A 6 -50.95 -32.78 34.72
C GLY A 6 -49.87 -31.97 35.45
N ILE A 7 -48.63 -32.47 35.60
CA ILE A 7 -47.42 -32.25 34.76
C ILE A 7 -46.74 -30.89 35.03
N MET A 8 -45.47 -31.01 35.46
CA MET A 8 -44.48 -29.97 35.70
C MET A 8 -44.20 -29.11 34.46
N LEU A 9 -44.01 -27.80 34.65
CA LEU A 9 -43.28 -26.94 33.71
C LEU A 9 -42.10 -26.29 34.44
N PHE A 10 -40.94 -26.93 34.29
CA PHE A 10 -39.64 -26.33 34.54
C PHE A 10 -39.39 -25.25 33.49
N PHE A 11 -39.11 -24.03 33.92
CA PHE A 11 -38.53 -22.99 33.08
C PHE A 11 -37.06 -23.32 32.80
N SER A 12 -36.80 -24.02 31.69
CA SER A 12 -35.45 -24.15 31.15
C SER A 12 -35.13 -22.91 30.31
N ILE A 13 -34.24 -22.07 30.84
CA ILE A 13 -33.57 -21.01 30.08
C ILE A 13 -32.58 -21.70 29.15
N ALA A 14 -32.90 -21.77 27.86
CA ALA A 14 -31.97 -22.19 26.83
C ALA A 14 -30.96 -21.05 26.58
N LEU A 15 -29.75 -21.21 27.12
CA LEU A 15 -28.57 -20.47 26.66
C LEU A 15 -28.26 -20.94 25.24
N ALA A 16 -28.73 -20.19 24.24
CA ALA A 16 -28.24 -20.33 22.88
C ALA A 16 -26.81 -19.78 22.84
N ALA A 17 -25.82 -20.67 22.92
CA ALA A 17 -24.43 -20.37 22.64
C ALA A 17 -24.32 -19.93 21.17
N PHE A 18 -24.25 -18.62 20.98
CA PHE A 18 -24.04 -17.94 19.71
C PHE A 18 -22.59 -18.21 19.27
N HIS A 19 -22.37 -19.31 18.55
CA HIS A 19 -21.14 -19.51 17.77
C HIS A 19 -21.22 -18.65 16.51
N LEU A 20 -20.81 -17.38 16.61
CA LEU A 20 -20.61 -16.50 15.45
C LEU A 20 -19.21 -15.87 15.52
N THR A 21 -18.40 -16.27 14.54
CA THR A 21 -17.43 -15.46 13.78
C THR A 21 -16.27 -14.81 14.54
N SER A 22 -15.18 -15.56 14.71
CA SER A 22 -13.86 -15.09 15.15
C SER A 22 -12.97 -14.50 14.03
N SER A 23 -13.54 -14.10 12.88
CA SER A 23 -12.74 -13.63 11.72
C SER A 23 -12.69 -12.11 11.55
N GLU A 24 -13.53 -11.33 12.24
CA GLU A 24 -13.64 -9.87 12.04
C GLU A 24 -12.77 -9.04 13.01
N THR A 25 -12.32 -9.60 14.13
CA THR A 25 -11.60 -8.84 15.17
C THR A 25 -10.13 -8.55 14.85
N LEU A 26 -9.48 -9.40 14.04
CA LEU A 26 -8.03 -9.30 13.81
C LEU A 26 -7.63 -8.15 12.86
N THR A 27 -8.57 -7.66 12.06
CA THR A 27 -8.38 -6.48 11.20
C THR A 27 -8.56 -5.17 11.98
N ASP A 28 -9.42 -5.15 12.99
CA ASP A 28 -9.74 -3.94 13.75
C ASP A 28 -8.63 -3.56 14.74
N GLU A 29 -8.00 -4.50 15.44
CA GLU A 29 -6.88 -4.19 16.35
C GLU A 29 -5.67 -3.61 15.61
N LYS A 30 -5.40 -4.11 14.40
CA LYS A 30 -4.32 -3.62 13.53
C LYS A 30 -4.62 -2.23 13.01
N GLU A 31 -5.86 -1.97 12.61
CA GLU A 31 -6.29 -0.64 12.18
C GLU A 31 -6.24 0.37 13.34
N LEU A 32 -6.63 -0.05 14.55
CA LEU A 32 -6.54 0.78 15.75
C LEU A 32 -5.09 1.09 16.14
N THR A 33 -4.18 0.12 15.99
CA THR A 33 -2.75 0.33 16.20
C THR A 33 -2.20 1.32 15.18
N LEU A 34 -2.59 1.22 13.90
CA LEU A 34 -2.20 2.16 12.86
C LEU A 34 -2.74 3.58 13.14
N GLN A 35 -4.00 3.68 13.55
CA GLN A 35 -4.61 4.94 14.01
C GLN A 35 -3.89 5.50 15.26
N SER A 36 -3.48 4.64 16.19
CA SER A 36 -2.69 5.02 17.35
C SER A 36 -1.29 5.51 16.97
N MET A 37 -0.62 4.90 15.98
CA MET A 37 0.69 5.41 15.50
C MET A 37 0.54 6.79 14.84
N MET A 38 -0.59 7.04 14.19
CA MET A 38 -0.93 8.35 13.65
C MET A 38 -1.25 9.38 14.75
N SER A 39 -1.84 8.96 15.88
CA SER A 39 -2.21 9.86 17.00
C SER A 39 -1.12 10.04 18.05
N SER A 40 -0.36 9.01 18.41
CA SER A 40 0.81 9.06 19.30
C SER A 40 2.00 9.79 18.67
N GLY A 41 1.93 10.08 17.37
CA GLY A 41 2.80 11.03 16.68
C GLY A 41 2.55 12.50 17.03
N LEU A 42 1.61 12.83 17.91
CA LEU A 42 1.29 14.21 18.29
C LEU A 42 2.24 14.77 19.38
N GLN A 43 3.53 14.78 19.07
CA GLN A 43 4.40 15.91 19.34
C GLN A 43 5.08 16.22 18.01
N MET A 44 4.40 17.07 17.24
CA MET A 44 4.85 17.50 15.93
C MET A 44 5.98 18.50 16.10
N ASP A 45 7.21 18.02 15.99
CA ASP A 45 8.35 18.81 15.53
C ASP A 45 7.88 19.70 14.34
N PRO A 46 8.29 20.98 14.17
CA PRO A 46 7.94 21.79 13.00
C PRO A 46 8.20 21.12 11.63
N ALA A 47 8.96 20.02 11.59
CA ALA A 47 9.06 19.07 10.48
C ALA A 47 7.81 18.20 10.21
N LYS A 48 6.72 18.36 10.96
CA LYS A 48 5.51 17.52 10.90
C LYS A 48 4.24 18.29 10.52
N ASP A 49 4.31 19.59 10.22
CA ASP A 49 3.29 20.17 9.36
C ASP A 49 3.47 19.55 7.97
N TRP A 50 2.59 18.64 7.59
CA TRP A 50 2.65 17.98 6.27
C TRP A 50 2.53 18.98 5.11
N LYS A 51 2.00 20.19 5.36
CA LYS A 51 1.97 21.30 4.39
C LYS A 51 3.32 22.01 4.28
N ASN A 52 4.18 21.92 5.30
CA ASN A 52 5.53 22.51 5.35
C ASN A 52 6.63 21.44 5.39
N HIS A 53 6.29 20.17 5.15
CA HIS A 53 7.28 19.12 5.01
C HIS A 53 8.23 19.53 3.88
N PRO A 54 9.56 19.41 4.01
CA PRO A 54 10.51 19.86 2.99
C PRO A 54 10.33 19.18 1.63
N LEU A 55 9.57 18.08 1.60
CA LEU A 55 9.20 17.38 0.38
C LEU A 55 7.81 17.79 -0.17
N PHE A 56 7.05 18.69 0.50
CA PHE A 56 5.73 19.16 0.10
C PHE A 56 5.80 20.34 -0.89
N PRO A 57 4.98 20.36 -1.97
CA PRO A 57 4.08 19.31 -2.40
C PRO A 57 4.87 18.10 -2.88
N LEU A 58 4.68 16.97 -2.19
CA LEU A 58 5.19 15.69 -2.64
C LEU A 58 4.44 15.47 -3.95
N TYR A 59 5.15 15.51 -5.07
CA TYR A 59 4.64 15.13 -6.37
C TYR A 59 3.69 13.94 -6.21
N PRO A 60 2.48 13.97 -6.81
CA PRO A 60 1.30 13.39 -6.20
C PRO A 60 1.58 11.93 -5.86
N ILE A 61 1.62 11.61 -4.58
CA ILE A 61 1.72 10.22 -4.09
C ILE A 61 0.49 9.39 -4.54
N ASP A 62 -0.50 10.09 -5.08
CA ASP A 62 -1.71 9.60 -5.73
C ASP A 62 -1.58 9.45 -7.26
N PHE A 63 -0.38 9.64 -7.86
CA PHE A 63 -0.14 9.18 -9.24
C PHE A 63 -0.35 7.66 -9.30
N PRO A 64 -0.96 7.13 -10.38
CA PRO A 64 -1.20 5.70 -10.51
C PRO A 64 0.10 4.94 -10.25
N VAL A 65 0.08 4.15 -9.17
CA VAL A 65 1.13 3.19 -8.84
C VAL A 65 1.53 2.49 -10.13
N CYS A 66 2.81 2.54 -10.48
CA CYS A 66 3.34 1.79 -11.63
C CYS A 66 3.23 0.31 -11.29
N LYS A 67 2.11 -0.29 -11.70
CA LYS A 67 1.78 -1.69 -11.45
C LYS A 67 1.10 -2.26 -12.67
N ASP A 68 1.25 -3.56 -12.83
CA ASP A 68 0.44 -4.32 -13.76
C ASP A 68 -1.01 -4.35 -13.28
N ALA A 69 -1.93 -4.48 -14.23
CA ALA A 69 -3.32 -4.67 -13.94
C ALA A 69 -3.51 -5.95 -13.12
N GLU A 70 -4.33 -5.84 -12.06
CA GLU A 70 -4.44 -6.87 -11.03
C GLU A 70 -4.88 -8.21 -11.60
N ARG A 71 -5.77 -8.21 -12.61
CA ARG A 71 -6.26 -9.42 -13.26
C ARG A 71 -5.12 -10.13 -13.98
N GLU A 72 -4.39 -9.43 -14.83
CA GLU A 72 -3.33 -9.98 -15.66
C GLU A 72 -2.15 -10.44 -14.81
N LYS A 73 -1.82 -9.69 -13.76
CA LYS A 73 -0.86 -10.12 -12.75
C LYS A 73 -1.32 -11.38 -12.03
N LYS A 74 -2.57 -11.43 -11.55
CA LYS A 74 -3.14 -12.58 -10.81
C LYS A 74 -3.09 -13.87 -11.62
N TYR A 75 -3.30 -13.79 -12.93
CA TYR A 75 -3.28 -14.96 -13.82
C TYR A 75 -1.91 -15.20 -14.49
N GLY A 76 -0.85 -14.48 -14.11
CA GLY A 76 0.50 -14.65 -14.67
C GLY A 76 0.66 -14.18 -16.11
N LEU A 77 -0.35 -13.51 -16.68
CA LEU A 77 -0.40 -13.13 -18.09
C LEU A 77 0.71 -12.14 -18.47
N CYS A 78 1.06 -11.22 -17.57
CA CYS A 78 2.12 -10.26 -17.87
C CYS A 78 3.47 -10.94 -18.08
N LYS A 79 3.80 -11.96 -17.28
CA LYS A 79 5.02 -12.75 -17.43
C LYS A 79 5.00 -13.58 -18.72
N ASP A 80 3.85 -14.18 -19.02
CA ASP A 80 3.67 -14.95 -20.26
C ASP A 80 3.81 -14.06 -21.49
N TRP A 81 3.20 -12.89 -21.50
CA TRP A 81 3.27 -11.94 -22.61
C TRP A 81 4.67 -11.33 -22.77
N GLU A 82 5.35 -11.04 -21.67
CA GLU A 82 6.75 -10.61 -21.69
C GLU A 82 7.64 -11.66 -22.38
N SER A 83 7.53 -12.93 -21.96
CA SER A 83 8.32 -14.03 -22.55
C SER A 83 8.03 -14.24 -24.04
N LYS A 84 6.80 -13.92 -24.50
CA LYS A 84 6.40 -13.94 -25.91
C LYS A 84 6.81 -12.68 -26.67
N GLY A 85 7.49 -11.73 -26.04
CA GLY A 85 8.01 -10.52 -26.65
C GLY A 85 6.98 -9.41 -26.84
N TYR A 86 5.83 -9.48 -26.16
CA TYR A 86 4.72 -8.53 -26.38
C TYR A 86 5.04 -7.12 -25.89
N CYS A 87 6.02 -6.97 -25.00
CA CYS A 87 6.59 -5.67 -24.66
C CYS A 87 7.16 -4.93 -25.89
N LYS A 88 7.56 -5.63 -26.95
CA LYS A 88 8.06 -4.99 -28.17
C LYS A 88 6.97 -4.86 -29.23
N THR A 89 6.16 -5.89 -29.41
CA THR A 89 5.18 -6.00 -30.51
C THR A 89 3.80 -5.44 -30.17
N MET A 90 3.38 -5.48 -28.90
CA MET A 90 2.03 -5.10 -28.44
C MET A 90 2.08 -3.96 -27.43
N LYS A 91 2.86 -2.92 -27.74
CA LYS A 91 3.16 -1.80 -26.82
C LYS A 91 1.92 -1.17 -26.18
N THR A 92 0.85 -0.94 -26.94
CA THR A 92 -0.38 -0.31 -26.41
C THR A 92 -1.08 -1.20 -25.38
N MET A 93 -1.18 -2.50 -25.64
CA MET A 93 -1.76 -3.46 -24.70
C MET A 93 -0.89 -3.58 -23.46
N MET A 94 0.44 -3.64 -23.64
CA MET A 94 1.37 -3.76 -22.52
C MET A 94 1.38 -2.49 -21.66
N LYS A 95 1.31 -1.29 -22.25
CA LYS A 95 1.14 -0.04 -21.48
C LYS A 95 -0.12 -0.02 -20.62
N LYS A 96 -1.19 -0.68 -21.06
CA LYS A 96 -2.46 -0.71 -20.33
C LYS A 96 -2.48 -1.77 -19.23
N PHE A 97 -2.00 -2.96 -19.53
CA PHE A 97 -2.18 -4.13 -18.66
C PHE A 97 -0.92 -4.56 -17.93
N CYS A 98 0.24 -4.41 -18.56
CA CYS A 98 1.50 -4.86 -18.01
C CYS A 98 2.59 -3.78 -18.04
N PRO A 99 2.29 -2.52 -17.66
CA PRO A 99 3.25 -1.45 -17.81
C PRO A 99 4.43 -1.58 -16.84
N LEU A 100 4.28 -2.28 -15.71
CA LEU A 100 5.39 -2.54 -14.80
C LEU A 100 6.27 -3.66 -15.36
N THR A 101 5.67 -4.81 -15.70
CA THR A 101 6.40 -5.96 -16.25
C THR A 101 7.17 -5.58 -17.52
N CYS A 102 6.57 -4.79 -18.41
CA CYS A 102 7.24 -4.37 -19.65
C CYS A 102 8.13 -3.12 -19.49
N GLY A 103 8.30 -2.57 -18.29
CA GLY A 103 9.09 -1.35 -18.05
C GLY A 103 8.54 -0.11 -18.78
N MET A 104 7.23 -0.08 -19.03
CA MET A 104 6.54 0.96 -19.80
C MET A 104 5.81 2.01 -18.96
N CYS A 105 5.69 1.82 -17.64
CA CYS A 105 5.37 2.91 -16.74
C CYS A 105 6.65 3.45 -16.10
N LYS A 106 6.73 4.78 -16.07
CA LYS A 106 7.62 5.52 -15.19
C LYS A 106 6.72 6.13 -14.13
N ALA A 107 7.08 6.02 -12.84
CA ALA A 107 6.50 6.97 -11.89
C ALA A 107 6.97 8.37 -12.34
N LEU A 108 6.12 9.38 -12.17
CA LEU A 108 6.48 10.71 -12.64
C LEU A 108 7.74 11.19 -11.91
N ALA A 109 8.78 11.49 -12.69
CA ALA A 109 9.92 12.26 -12.21
C ALA A 109 9.47 13.70 -11.91
N ALA A 110 9.98 14.29 -10.84
CA ALA A 110 9.75 15.71 -10.56
C ALA A 110 10.31 16.59 -11.70
N PRO A 111 9.73 17.79 -11.96
CA PRO A 111 10.13 18.67 -13.05
C PRO A 111 11.59 19.07 -13.01
N ALA A 112 12.16 19.18 -11.81
CA ALA A 112 13.57 19.43 -11.60
C ALA A 112 14.46 18.41 -12.32
N CYS A 113 13.96 17.19 -12.53
CA CYS A 113 14.72 16.11 -13.16
C CYS A 113 14.47 15.93 -14.65
N TYR A 114 13.53 16.66 -15.29
CA TYR A 114 13.20 16.43 -16.70
C TYR A 114 14.40 16.54 -17.63
N ASN A 115 15.37 17.38 -17.27
CA ASN A 115 16.59 17.61 -18.02
C ASN A 115 17.85 17.11 -17.29
N SER A 116 17.69 16.34 -16.20
CA SER A 116 18.83 15.77 -15.48
C SER A 116 19.46 14.65 -16.31
N PRO A 117 20.77 14.68 -16.60
CA PRO A 117 21.45 13.62 -17.33
C PRO A 117 21.48 12.28 -16.56
N PHE A 118 21.28 12.33 -15.24
CA PHE A 118 21.35 11.16 -14.36
C PHE A 118 20.00 10.78 -13.73
N GLY A 119 18.93 11.51 -14.10
CA GLY A 119 17.58 11.26 -13.58
C GLY A 119 17.32 11.82 -12.18
N CYS A 120 16.28 11.28 -11.51
CA CYS A 120 15.95 11.58 -10.12
C CYS A 120 16.35 10.44 -9.19
N CYS A 121 16.69 10.83 -7.96
CA CYS A 121 16.60 9.99 -6.79
C CYS A 121 15.13 9.68 -6.41
N TRP A 122 14.93 8.69 -5.54
CA TRP A 122 13.58 8.28 -5.10
C TRP A 122 12.82 9.36 -4.31
N ASP A 123 13.55 10.33 -3.74
CA ASP A 123 13.01 11.49 -3.03
C ASP A 123 12.80 12.71 -3.95
N ASN A 124 12.97 12.52 -5.26
CA ASN A 124 12.91 13.55 -6.30
C ASN A 124 14.07 14.56 -6.32
N SER A 125 15.14 14.33 -5.56
CA SER A 125 16.38 15.08 -5.75
C SER A 125 17.08 14.67 -7.05
N ILE A 126 17.90 15.56 -7.61
CA ILE A 126 18.69 15.28 -8.82
C ILE A 126 19.87 14.38 -8.44
N ALA A 127 20.04 13.27 -9.15
CA ALA A 127 21.23 12.43 -8.98
C ALA A 127 22.47 13.19 -9.49
N PHE A 128 23.58 13.11 -8.74
CA PHE A 128 24.83 13.80 -9.06
C PHE A 128 25.65 13.08 -10.14
N GLY A 129 25.37 11.80 -10.35
CA GLY A 129 26.13 10.94 -11.26
C GLY A 129 25.40 9.65 -11.62
N PRO A 130 26.03 8.80 -12.45
CA PRO A 130 25.47 7.51 -12.82
C PRO A 130 25.25 6.61 -11.59
N ASN A 131 24.41 5.58 -11.74
CA ASN A 131 24.09 4.64 -10.64
C ASN A 131 23.52 5.30 -9.37
N LYS A 132 22.81 6.42 -9.50
CA LYS A 132 22.18 7.15 -8.37
C LYS A 132 23.20 7.76 -7.39
N GLU A 133 24.36 8.15 -7.90
CA GLU A 133 25.34 8.88 -7.09
C GLU A 133 24.71 10.15 -6.49
N GLY A 134 24.95 10.41 -5.21
CA GLY A 134 24.35 11.53 -4.48
C GLY A 134 22.93 11.28 -3.97
N CYS A 135 22.30 10.15 -4.31
CA CYS A 135 20.95 9.85 -3.81
C CYS A 135 20.96 9.38 -2.35
N PRO A 136 20.00 9.84 -1.52
CA PRO A 136 19.88 9.37 -0.15
C PRO A 136 19.50 7.88 -0.09
N PRO A 137 19.80 7.18 1.01
CA PRO A 137 19.39 5.80 1.19
C PRO A 137 17.86 5.70 1.24
N CYS A 138 17.29 4.76 0.49
CA CYS A 138 15.85 4.54 0.48
C CYS A 138 15.47 3.47 1.51
N LEU A 139 14.74 3.88 2.55
CA LEU A 139 14.45 3.04 3.71
C LEU A 139 12.98 3.17 4.14
N ASP A 140 12.50 2.16 4.86
CA ASP A 140 11.25 2.24 5.59
C ASP A 140 11.48 2.92 6.94
N LEU A 141 10.67 3.91 7.29
CA LEU A 141 10.74 4.61 8.58
C LEU A 141 10.23 3.74 9.73
N TYR A 142 9.31 2.81 9.45
CA TYR A 142 8.71 1.90 10.44
C TYR A 142 8.97 0.44 10.06
N PRO A 143 10.17 -0.11 10.33
CA PRO A 143 10.58 -1.43 9.83
C PRO A 143 9.72 -2.60 10.31
N ILE A 144 9.01 -2.45 11.44
CA ILE A 144 8.06 -3.46 11.95
C ILE A 144 6.70 -3.29 11.29
N THR A 145 6.18 -2.06 11.22
CA THR A 145 4.84 -1.76 10.70
C THR A 145 4.77 -1.93 9.18
N CYS A 146 5.80 -1.52 8.45
CA CYS A 146 5.79 -1.51 6.99
C CYS A 146 5.51 -2.91 6.38
N PRO A 147 6.20 -3.99 6.77
CA PRO A 147 5.89 -5.34 6.29
C PRO A 147 4.46 -5.79 6.63
N GLN A 148 3.95 -5.44 7.82
CA GLN A 148 2.62 -5.85 8.28
C GLN A 148 1.49 -5.24 7.44
N PHE A 149 1.66 -3.99 7.00
CA PHE A 149 0.67 -3.24 6.25
C PHE A 149 1.03 -3.08 4.77
N LYS A 150 1.85 -3.98 4.20
CA LYS A 150 2.27 -3.93 2.79
C LYS A 150 1.10 -3.84 1.79
N ASN A 151 -0.06 -4.41 2.12
CA ASN A 151 -1.27 -4.30 1.30
C ASN A 151 -1.84 -2.87 1.21
N TYR A 152 -1.53 -2.00 2.18
CA TYR A 152 -1.96 -0.59 2.18
C TYR A 152 -1.20 0.25 1.14
N CYS A 153 -0.08 -0.24 0.61
CA CYS A 153 0.61 0.40 -0.51
C CYS A 153 -0.28 0.58 -1.76
N SER A 154 -1.32 -0.23 -1.93
CA SER A 154 -2.27 -0.17 -3.06
C SER A 154 -3.69 0.28 -2.68
N ARG A 155 -3.95 0.59 -1.40
CA ARG A 155 -5.27 1.02 -0.92
C ARG A 155 -5.44 2.54 -1.00
N GLN A 156 -6.67 3.01 -0.88
CA GLN A 156 -6.99 4.43 -0.72
C GLN A 156 -7.25 4.76 0.76
N GLY A 157 -7.35 6.04 1.09
CA GLY A 157 -7.61 6.52 2.45
C GLY A 157 -6.36 6.93 3.22
N GLN A 158 -6.58 7.49 4.42
CA GLN A 158 -5.52 8.11 5.24
C GLN A 158 -4.46 7.11 5.70
N ASN A 159 -4.90 5.92 6.12
CA ASN A 159 -4.01 4.84 6.57
C ASN A 159 -3.13 4.33 5.42
N ALA A 160 -3.71 4.21 4.23
CA ALA A 160 -2.98 3.85 3.03
C ALA A 160 -1.97 4.93 2.64
N ARG A 161 -2.34 6.20 2.81
CA ARG A 161 -1.46 7.34 2.63
C ARG A 161 -0.29 7.27 3.63
N PHE A 162 -0.55 7.10 4.92
CA PHE A 162 0.51 6.95 5.93
C PHE A 162 1.54 5.89 5.55
N ILE A 163 1.09 4.68 5.19
CA ILE A 163 1.99 3.60 4.76
C ILE A 163 2.79 4.01 3.51
N ARG A 164 2.16 4.60 2.49
CA ARG A 164 2.87 5.06 1.28
C ARG A 164 3.90 6.18 1.54
N TYR A 165 3.74 6.95 2.61
CA TYR A 165 4.61 8.07 2.98
C TYR A 165 5.77 7.67 3.89
N HIS A 166 5.67 6.54 4.59
CA HIS A 166 6.68 6.10 5.54
C HIS A 166 7.33 4.76 5.19
N CYS A 167 6.76 4.00 4.26
CA CYS A 167 7.22 2.67 3.87
C CYS A 167 7.72 2.64 2.42
N PHE A 168 8.73 3.46 2.11
CA PHE A 168 9.24 3.62 0.75
C PHE A 168 9.77 2.32 0.15
N ASN A 169 10.52 1.53 0.91
CA ASN A 169 11.11 0.28 0.44
C ASN A 169 10.04 -0.82 0.34
N THR A 170 9.24 -1.01 1.39
CA THR A 170 8.17 -2.02 1.38
C THR A 170 7.14 -1.77 0.28
N CYS A 171 6.82 -0.50 -0.01
CA CYS A 171 5.91 -0.13 -1.10
C CYS A 171 6.58 -0.03 -2.48
N GLY A 172 7.87 -0.37 -2.61
CA GLY A 172 8.58 -0.39 -3.89
C GLY A 172 8.80 0.99 -4.52
N ARG A 173 8.86 2.04 -3.69
CA ARG A 173 9.06 3.44 -4.12
C ARG A 173 10.52 3.82 -4.30
N CYS A 174 11.44 2.92 -3.95
CA CYS A 174 12.88 3.11 -4.09
C CYS A 174 13.42 2.94 -5.52
N ALA A 175 12.55 2.61 -6.49
CA ALA A 175 12.93 2.61 -7.90
C ALA A 175 13.21 4.07 -8.32
N ALA A 176 14.48 4.36 -8.63
CA ALA A 176 14.87 5.68 -9.13
C ALA A 176 14.37 5.87 -10.58
N HIS A 177 14.30 7.13 -11.02
CA HIS A 177 13.74 7.53 -12.32
C HIS A 177 14.79 8.07 -13.27
#